data_AF-A0A4D4KE93-F1
#
_entry.id   AF-A0A4D4KE93-F1
#
_cell.length_a   1.000
_cell.length_b   1.000
_cell.length_c   1.000
_cell.angle_alpha   90.00
_cell.angle_beta   90.00
_cell.angle_gamma   90.00
#
_symmetry.space_group_name_H-M   'P 1'
#
loop_
_entity.id
_entity.type
_entity.pdbx_description
1 polymer ?
#
loop_
_entity_poly.entity_id
_entity_poly.type
_entity_poly.pdbx_seq_one_letter_code
_entity_poly.pdbx_strand_id
1 'polypeptide(L)'
;MIGEPQRTFYGNQFGNTFPLFTHFNVPLWVPEIGGPIDPDNEAHDLVMSVFGGMSKGERNRVKIRVRTAMGSQAKIEGRYLGGRPPYGYRLADAGPHPNPAKAADGKRLHRLEPDPKPRPSWSASSPSTFAEPAYTPSPKA
;
A
#
# COMPACT_ATOMS: atom_id res chain seq x y z
N MET A 1 13.64 17.84 20.86
CA MET A 1 14.87 17.09 20.56
C MET A 1 14.47 15.81 19.83
N ILE A 2 15.04 15.56 18.65
CA ILE A 2 14.84 14.33 17.89
C ILE A 2 16.06 13.44 18.11
N GLY A 3 15.86 12.21 18.57
CA GLY A 3 16.97 11.27 18.82
C GLY A 3 17.46 10.54 17.57
N GLU A 4 16.58 10.28 16.59
CA GLU A 4 16.94 9.58 15.35
C GLU A 4 16.16 10.21 14.17
N PRO A 5 16.81 11.04 13.33
CA PRO A 5 16.16 11.74 12.22
C PRO A 5 15.51 10.79 11.21
N GLN A 6 16.16 9.66 10.89
CA GLN A 6 15.61 8.66 9.97
C GLN A 6 14.34 7.95 10.48
N ARG A 7 14.04 7.98 11.77
CA ARG A 7 12.76 7.45 12.31
C ARG A 7 11.67 8.50 12.32
N THR A 8 12.06 9.76 12.46
CA THR A 8 11.14 10.88 12.66
C THR A 8 10.56 11.40 11.34
N PHE A 9 11.36 11.48 10.28
CA PHE A 9 10.91 11.99 8.98
C PHE A 9 10.89 10.90 7.90
N TYR A 10 9.95 11.00 6.97
CA TYR A 10 9.81 10.11 5.81
C TYR A 10 9.90 10.88 4.49
N GLY A 11 10.86 10.56 3.63
CA GLY A 11 11.02 11.21 2.33
C GLY A 11 11.08 12.73 2.47
N ASN A 12 10.26 13.46 1.71
CA ASN A 12 10.21 14.94 1.72
C ASN A 12 9.40 15.55 2.88
N GLN A 13 9.06 14.77 3.92
CA GLN A 13 8.28 15.30 5.04
C GLN A 13 8.99 16.44 5.78
N PHE A 14 10.32 16.38 5.87
CA PHE A 14 11.11 17.44 6.47
C PHE A 14 10.87 18.78 5.75
N GLY A 15 11.12 18.85 4.44
CA GLY A 15 10.89 20.07 3.66
C GLY A 15 9.43 20.58 3.69
N ASN A 16 8.45 19.68 3.84
CA ASN A 16 7.04 20.08 3.94
C ASN A 16 6.64 20.62 5.32
N THR A 17 7.30 20.19 6.40
CA THR A 17 6.90 20.51 7.78
C THR A 17 7.82 21.55 8.44
N PHE A 18 9.08 21.62 8.00
CA PHE A 18 10.06 22.54 8.55
C PHE A 18 9.69 24.03 8.42
N PRO A 19 9.07 24.51 7.33
CA PRO A 19 8.59 25.89 7.26
C PRO A 19 7.59 26.26 8.37
N LEU A 20 6.81 25.30 8.88
CA LEU A 20 5.92 25.54 10.02
C LEU A 20 6.70 25.72 11.33
N PHE A 21 7.76 24.93 11.54
CA PHE A 21 8.62 25.10 12.71
C PHE A 21 9.31 26.48 12.71
N THR A 22 9.79 26.93 11.55
CA THR A 22 10.35 28.28 11.39
C THR A 22 9.31 29.36 11.65
N HIS A 23 8.09 29.21 11.13
CA HIS A 23 7.00 30.19 11.34
C HIS A 23 6.66 30.37 12.83
N PHE A 24 6.64 29.28 13.59
CA PHE A 24 6.33 29.32 15.03
C PHE A 24 7.58 29.48 15.92
N ASN A 25 8.76 29.74 15.35
CA ASN A 25 10.04 29.86 16.06
C ASN A 25 10.34 28.66 16.98
N VAL A 26 9.99 27.45 16.53
CA VAL A 26 10.26 26.21 17.26
C VAL A 26 11.56 25.60 16.75
N PRO A 27 12.67 25.64 17.52
CA PRO A 27 13.94 25.10 17.06
C PRO A 27 13.91 23.57 17.05
N LEU A 28 14.34 22.99 15.93
CA LEU A 28 14.44 21.54 15.79
C LEU A 28 15.85 21.07 16.12
N TRP A 29 16.03 20.38 17.24
CA TRP A 29 17.32 19.86 17.67
C TRP A 29 17.59 18.44 17.16
N VAL A 30 18.73 18.29 16.48
CA VAL A 30 19.20 17.02 15.90
C VAL A 30 20.66 16.76 16.36
N PRO A 31 20.91 15.73 17.20
CA PRO A 31 22.23 15.39 17.71
C PRO A 31 23.28 15.15 16.60
N GLU A 32 22.87 14.58 15.48
CA GLU A 32 23.72 14.23 14.34
C GLU A 32 24.25 15.48 13.59
N ILE A 33 23.61 16.63 13.80
CA ILE A 33 24.01 17.93 13.24
C ILE A 33 24.73 18.78 14.31
N GLY A 34 24.78 18.30 15.57
CA GLY A 34 25.46 18.97 16.67
C GLY A 34 24.77 20.24 17.17
N GLY A 35 23.50 20.47 16.78
CA GLY A 35 22.79 21.70 17.12
C GLY A 35 21.35 21.78 16.60
N PRO A 36 20.70 22.95 16.77
CA PRO A 36 19.43 23.23 16.13
C PRO A 36 19.62 23.34 14.61
N ILE A 37 18.64 22.86 13.86
CA ILE A 37 18.65 23.00 12.40
C ILE A 37 18.45 24.47 12.02
N ASP A 38 19.41 24.99 11.28
CA ASP A 38 19.37 26.30 10.64
C ASP A 38 18.66 26.22 9.26
N PRO A 39 17.57 26.98 9.02
CA PRO A 39 16.87 27.05 7.72
C PRO A 39 17.68 27.68 6.60
N ASP A 40 18.64 28.55 6.89
CA ASP A 40 19.43 29.23 5.86
C ASP A 40 20.64 28.39 5.41
N ASN A 41 20.85 27.23 6.03
CA ASN A 41 21.96 26.33 5.75
C ASN A 41 21.53 25.14 4.87
N GLU A 42 21.90 25.18 3.59
CA GLU A 42 21.65 24.12 2.62
C GLU A 42 22.25 22.75 3.02
N ALA A 43 23.34 22.73 3.79
CA ALA A 43 23.95 21.48 4.22
C ALA A 43 23.04 20.71 5.19
N HIS A 44 22.31 21.42 6.06
CA HIS A 44 21.35 20.79 6.95
C HIS A 44 20.16 20.23 6.18
N ASP A 45 19.65 20.94 5.18
CA ASP A 45 18.56 20.45 4.33
C ASP A 45 18.97 19.20 3.55
N LEU A 46 20.18 19.19 2.98
CA LEU A 46 20.72 18.02 2.28
C LEU A 46 20.83 16.80 3.20
N VAL A 47 21.38 16.99 4.40
CA VAL A 47 21.51 15.91 5.40
C VAL A 47 20.13 15.37 5.79
N MET A 48 19.15 16.25 6.01
CA MET A 48 17.78 15.85 6.35
C MET A 48 17.06 15.13 5.18
N SER A 49 17.33 15.52 3.95
CA SER A 49 16.85 14.83 2.75
C SER A 49 17.40 13.41 2.64
N VAL A 50 18.69 13.21 2.95
CA VAL A 50 19.32 11.88 2.99
C VAL A 50 18.67 11.00 4.06
N PHE A 51 18.47 11.51 5.28
CA PHE A 51 17.78 10.76 6.35
C PHE A 51 16.35 10.39 5.97
N GLY A 52 15.60 11.32 5.36
CA GLY A 52 14.27 11.05 4.82
C GLY A 52 14.26 9.98 3.72
N GLY A 53 15.27 10.01 2.85
CA GLY A 53 15.50 9.02 1.80
C GLY A 53 15.76 7.61 2.33
N MET A 54 16.61 7.48 3.36
CA MET A 54 16.88 6.20 4.03
C MET A 54 15.62 5.61 4.65
N SER A 55 14.86 6.42 5.41
CA SER A 55 13.58 6.03 5.99
C SER A 55 12.58 5.54 4.94
N LYS A 56 12.52 6.23 3.80
CA LYS A 56 11.68 5.86 2.67
C LYS A 56 12.09 4.51 2.07
N GLY A 57 13.38 4.27 1.89
CA GLY A 57 13.92 3.03 1.37
C GLY A 57 13.58 1.82 2.24
N GLU A 58 13.79 1.93 3.55
CA GLU A 58 13.48 0.86 4.51
C GLU A 58 11.99 0.48 4.50
N ARG A 59 11.11 1.48 4.59
CA ARG A 59 9.66 1.27 4.53
C ARG A 59 9.23 0.70 3.18
N ASN A 60 9.85 1.14 2.09
CA ASN A 60 9.54 0.62 0.75
C ASN A 60 9.91 -0.87 0.61
N ARG A 61 11.04 -1.31 1.19
CA ARG A 61 11.41 -2.74 1.20
C ARG A 61 10.38 -3.60 1.93
N VAL A 62 9.88 -3.13 3.08
CA VAL A 62 8.80 -3.83 3.80
C VAL A 62 7.52 -3.84 2.97
N LYS A 63 7.12 -2.68 2.42
CA LYS A 63 5.92 -2.54 1.58
C LYS A 63 5.94 -3.46 0.37
N ILE A 64 7.07 -3.56 -0.34
CA ILE A 64 7.22 -4.46 -1.49
C ILE A 64 7.02 -5.91 -1.06
N ARG A 65 7.72 -6.36 -0.01
CA ARG A 65 7.58 -7.74 0.47
C ARG A 65 6.15 -8.08 0.86
N VAL A 66 5.49 -7.19 1.61
CA VAL A 66 4.09 -7.36 2.02
C VAL A 66 3.19 -7.41 0.79
N ARG A 67 3.33 -6.47 -0.15
CA ARG A 67 2.51 -6.43 -1.37
C ARG A 67 2.70 -7.66 -2.25
N THR A 68 3.93 -8.15 -2.38
CA THR A 68 4.23 -9.37 -3.15
C THR A 68 3.61 -10.60 -2.48
N ALA A 69 3.76 -10.74 -1.16
CA ALA A 69 3.14 -11.84 -0.41
C ALA A 69 1.60 -11.81 -0.53
N MET A 70 0.99 -10.62 -0.38
CA MET A 70 -0.44 -10.42 -0.60
C MET A 70 -0.85 -10.77 -2.03
N GLY A 71 -0.09 -10.32 -3.04
CA GLY A 71 -0.36 -10.65 -4.44
C GLY A 71 -0.37 -12.16 -4.71
N SER A 72 0.56 -12.91 -4.13
CA SER A 72 0.59 -14.37 -4.22
C SER A 72 -0.63 -15.01 -3.54
N GLN A 73 -1.06 -14.52 -2.38
CA GLN A 73 -2.25 -15.03 -1.68
C GLN A 73 -3.54 -14.80 -2.48
N ALA A 74 -3.69 -13.64 -3.13
CA ALA A 74 -4.83 -13.39 -4.00
C ALA A 74 -4.81 -14.26 -5.26
N LYS A 75 -3.67 -14.34 -5.95
CA LYS A 75 -3.56 -15.02 -7.26
C LYS A 75 -3.58 -16.55 -7.14
N ILE A 76 -2.82 -17.11 -6.21
CA ILE A 76 -2.62 -18.56 -6.11
C ILE A 76 -3.73 -19.20 -5.27
N GLU A 77 -4.12 -18.55 -4.17
CA GLU A 77 -5.07 -19.14 -3.23
C GLU A 77 -6.52 -18.64 -3.46
N GLY A 78 -6.69 -17.68 -4.37
CA GLY A 78 -7.98 -17.08 -4.74
C GLY A 78 -8.58 -16.22 -3.62
N ARG A 79 -7.80 -15.82 -2.62
CA ARG A 79 -8.30 -15.21 -1.38
C ARG A 79 -8.68 -13.75 -1.58
N TYR A 80 -9.79 -13.36 -0.97
CA TYR A 80 -10.12 -11.97 -0.75
C TYR A 80 -9.32 -11.42 0.43
N LEU A 81 -8.51 -10.39 0.18
CA LEU A 81 -7.52 -9.87 1.13
C LEU A 81 -8.06 -8.72 2.00
N GLY A 82 -9.37 -8.50 2.00
CA GLY A 82 -10.05 -7.52 2.83
C GLY A 82 -10.50 -6.27 2.08
N GLY A 83 -11.15 -5.37 2.83
CA GLY A 83 -11.82 -4.20 2.29
C GLY A 83 -13.31 -4.45 2.01
N ARG A 84 -13.93 -3.49 1.32
CA ARG A 84 -15.32 -3.61 0.87
C ARG A 84 -15.37 -4.43 -0.42
N PRO A 85 -16.25 -5.45 -0.52
CA PRO A 85 -16.41 -6.21 -1.75
C PRO A 85 -16.74 -5.28 -2.92
N PRO A 86 -16.15 -5.50 -4.11
CA PRO A 86 -16.51 -4.75 -5.31
C PRO A 86 -18.01 -4.85 -5.60
N TYR A 87 -18.55 -3.83 -6.26
CA TYR A 87 -19.96 -3.81 -6.61
C TYR A 87 -20.38 -5.04 -7.43
N GLY A 88 -21.54 -5.62 -7.09
CA GLY A 88 -22.04 -6.83 -7.74
C GLY A 88 -21.32 -8.11 -7.32
N TYR A 89 -20.46 -8.05 -6.31
CA TYR A 89 -19.83 -9.21 -5.69
C TYR A 89 -20.11 -9.24 -4.17
N ARG A 90 -20.20 -10.44 -3.62
CA ARG A 90 -20.31 -10.71 -2.18
C ARG A 90 -19.16 -11.59 -1.70
N LEU A 91 -18.91 -11.57 -0.40
CA LEU A 91 -17.95 -12.49 0.22
C LEU A 91 -18.62 -13.81 0.51
N ALA A 92 -18.11 -14.86 -0.11
CA ALA A 92 -18.43 -16.24 0.22
C ALA A 92 -17.36 -16.82 1.14
N ASP A 93 -17.78 -17.70 2.03
CA ASP A 93 -16.88 -18.47 2.87
C ASP A 93 -16.19 -19.56 2.05
N ALA A 94 -14.86 -19.59 2.12
CA ALA A 94 -14.01 -20.51 1.38
C ALA A 94 -13.31 -21.52 2.29
N GLY A 95 -13.78 -21.67 3.52
CA GLY A 95 -13.33 -22.69 4.46
C GLY A 95 -12.25 -22.21 5.44
N PRO A 96 -11.69 -23.14 6.26
CA PRO A 96 -10.69 -22.81 7.27
C PRO A 96 -9.40 -22.27 6.65
N HIS A 97 -8.72 -21.36 7.37
CA HIS A 97 -7.43 -20.82 6.94
C HIS A 97 -6.37 -21.96 6.84
N PRO A 98 -5.50 -22.01 5.81
CA PRO A 98 -4.54 -23.12 5.63
C PRO A 98 -3.49 -23.21 6.76
N ASN A 99 -3.20 -22.08 7.40
CA ASN A 99 -2.37 -22.05 8.59
C ASN A 99 -3.21 -22.55 9.79
N PRO A 100 -2.86 -23.70 10.39
CA PRO A 100 -3.65 -24.35 11.43
C PRO A 100 -3.79 -23.49 12.70
N ALA A 101 -2.78 -22.68 13.05
CA ALA A 101 -2.88 -21.76 14.18
C ALA A 101 -3.96 -20.69 13.95
N LYS A 102 -4.07 -20.17 12.73
CA LYS A 102 -5.11 -19.19 12.38
C LYS A 102 -6.49 -19.82 12.24
N ALA A 103 -6.56 -21.08 11.82
CA ALA A 103 -7.80 -21.84 11.81
C ALA A 103 -8.31 -22.10 13.23
N ALA A 104 -7.41 -22.38 14.18
CA ALA A 104 -7.74 -22.54 15.60
C ALA A 104 -8.30 -21.25 16.21
N ASP A 105 -7.79 -20.08 15.80
CA ASP A 105 -8.36 -18.76 16.13
C ASP A 105 -9.73 -18.48 15.46
N GLY A 106 -10.28 -19.43 14.70
CA GLY A 106 -11.55 -19.29 14.00
C GLY A 106 -11.48 -18.47 12.71
N LYS A 107 -10.29 -18.13 12.20
CA LYS A 107 -10.15 -17.35 10.97
C LYS A 107 -10.50 -18.23 9.76
N ARG A 108 -11.40 -17.71 8.92
CA ARG A 108 -11.87 -18.37 7.69
C ARG A 108 -11.41 -17.59 6.47
N LEU A 109 -11.27 -18.28 5.36
CA LEU A 109 -10.98 -17.65 4.08
C LEU A 109 -12.26 -17.12 3.46
N HIS A 110 -12.15 -16.00 2.77
CA HIS A 110 -13.24 -15.45 1.98
C HIS A 110 -12.83 -15.38 0.52
N ARG A 111 -13.79 -15.63 -0.37
CA ARG A 111 -13.66 -15.48 -1.83
C ARG A 111 -14.74 -14.51 -2.32
N LEU A 112 -14.50 -13.92 -3.48
CA LEU A 112 -15.50 -13.10 -4.16
C LEU A 112 -16.38 -14.00 -5.02
N GLU A 113 -17.68 -13.93 -4.80
CA GLU A 113 -18.70 -14.53 -5.66
C GLU A 113 -19.57 -13.42 -6.27
N PRO A 114 -20.07 -13.59 -7.51
CA PRO A 114 -21.10 -12.71 -8.05
C PRO A 114 -22.32 -12.66 -7.11
N ASP A 115 -22.81 -11.46 -6.83
CA ASP A 115 -24.02 -11.26 -6.05
C ASP A 115 -25.24 -11.68 -6.91
N PRO A 116 -26.11 -12.60 -6.43
CA PRO A 116 -27.31 -12.98 -7.16
C PRO A 116 -28.34 -11.85 -7.31
N LYS A 117 -28.26 -10.80 -6.48
CA LYS A 117 -29.12 -9.61 -6.60
C LYS A 117 -28.27 -8.34 -6.60
N PRO A 118 -27.43 -8.15 -7.64
CA PRO A 118 -26.63 -6.95 -7.72
C PRO A 118 -27.60 -5.77 -7.84
N ARG A 119 -27.37 -4.72 -7.06
CA ARG A 119 -28.09 -3.48 -7.21
C ARG A 119 -27.91 -3.03 -8.69
N PRO A 120 -28.87 -2.37 -9.35
CA PRO A 120 -28.65 -1.89 -10.70
C PRO A 120 -27.54 -0.84 -10.68
N SER A 121 -26.40 -1.13 -11.32
CA SER A 121 -25.39 -0.09 -11.57
C SER A 121 -26.00 0.90 -12.56
N TRP A 122 -25.68 2.18 -12.40
CA TRP A 122 -26.05 3.25 -13.33
C TRP A 122 -25.58 3.01 -14.79
N SER A 123 -24.82 1.93 -15.04
CA SER A 123 -24.37 1.48 -16.36
C SER A 123 -25.32 0.51 -17.06
N ALA A 124 -26.59 0.41 -16.67
CA ALA A 124 -27.60 -0.45 -17.33
C ALA A 124 -28.03 0.02 -18.74
N SER A 125 -27.16 0.74 -19.46
CA SER A 125 -27.37 1.17 -20.83
C SER A 125 -26.07 1.04 -21.65
N SER A 126 -25.49 -0.16 -21.71
CA SER A 126 -24.61 -0.60 -22.81
C SER A 126 -24.32 -2.11 -22.70
N PRO A 127 -24.78 -2.95 -23.64
CA PRO A 127 -24.29 -4.32 -23.75
C PRO A 127 -22.89 -4.28 -24.38
N SER A 128 -21.84 -4.18 -23.55
CA SER A 128 -20.48 -4.37 -24.05
C SER A 128 -20.21 -5.86 -24.23
N THR A 129 -20.42 -6.31 -25.47
CA THR A 129 -19.88 -7.54 -26.05
C THR A 129 -18.38 -7.64 -25.77
N PHE A 130 -18.01 -8.39 -24.74
CA PHE A 130 -16.72 -9.09 -24.72
C PHE A 130 -16.99 -10.54 -25.08
N ALA A 131 -17.21 -10.76 -26.38
CA ALA A 131 -17.09 -12.08 -26.98
C ALA A 131 -15.59 -12.39 -27.10
N GLU A 132 -15.18 -13.58 -26.65
CA GLU A 132 -13.87 -14.18 -26.93
C GLU A 132 -13.58 -14.13 -28.44
N PRO A 133 -12.40 -13.68 -28.90
CA PRO A 133 -11.96 -14.05 -30.23
C PRO A 133 -11.50 -15.51 -30.18
N ALA A 134 -12.29 -16.39 -30.79
CA ALA A 134 -11.91 -17.77 -31.07
C ALA A 134 -10.61 -17.77 -31.90
N TYR A 135 -9.54 -18.30 -31.32
CA TYR A 135 -8.28 -18.55 -32.01
C TYR A 135 -8.41 -19.86 -32.81
N THR A 136 -8.52 -19.75 -34.14
CA THR A 136 -8.37 -20.88 -35.07
C THR A 136 -6.93 -20.95 -35.58
N PRO A 137 -6.20 -22.06 -35.37
CA PRO A 137 -4.87 -22.23 -35.95
C PRO A 137 -4.96 -22.51 -37.46
N SER A 138 -4.24 -21.74 -38.28
CA SER A 138 -4.08 -21.98 -39.72
C SER A 138 -3.34 -23.30 -40.03
N PRO A 139 -3.72 -24.03 -41.10
CA PRO A 139 -3.00 -25.23 -41.51
C PRO A 139 -1.66 -24.87 -42.14
N LYS A 140 -0.61 -25.59 -41.73
CA LYS A 140 0.72 -25.53 -42.34
C LYS A 140 0.65 -26.08 -43.76
N ALA A 141 1.21 -25.33 -44.72
CA ALA A 141 1.66 -25.85 -46.01
C ALA A 141 3.04 -26.49 -45.88
#